data_AF-A0A661XG67-F1
#
_entry.id   AF-A0A661XG67-F1
#
_cell.length_a   1.000
_cell.length_b   1.000
_cell.length_c   1.000
_cell.angle_alpha   90.00
_cell.angle_beta   90.00
_cell.angle_gamma   90.00
#
_symmetry.space_group_name_H-M   'P 1'
#
loop_
_entity.id
_entity.type
_entity.pdbx_description
1 polymer ?
#
loop_
_entity_poly.entity_id
_entity_poly.type
_entity_poly.pdbx_seq_one_letter_code
_entity_poly.pdbx_strand_id
1 'polypeptide(L)'
;MFKILSDTELTALIESEFKLESPSGTDLLMRINDAIGETEHGHAGYWYAEWFGDEVDRLMADRDLPAANKLFRKYLEFAIEVN
;
A
#
# COMPACT_ATOMS: atom_id res chain seq x y z
N MET A 1 -13.43 -10.10 -7.31
CA MET A 1 -12.87 -9.98 -8.67
C MET A 1 -11.62 -9.15 -8.53
N PHE A 2 -10.45 -9.73 -8.78
CA PHE A 2 -9.17 -9.08 -8.55
C PHE A 2 -8.91 -8.03 -9.65
N LYS A 3 -8.65 -6.78 -9.25
CA LYS A 3 -8.36 -5.65 -10.14
C LYS A 3 -6.89 -5.24 -9.98
N ILE A 4 -6.23 -4.89 -11.08
CA ILE A 4 -4.89 -4.29 -11.05
C ILE A 4 -5.04 -2.76 -11.01
N LEU A 5 -4.40 -2.10 -10.05
CA LEU A 5 -4.30 -0.64 -10.02
C LEU A 5 -3.29 -0.15 -11.06
N SER A 6 -3.67 0.87 -11.81
CA SER A 6 -2.72 1.65 -12.62
C SER A 6 -1.80 2.51 -11.73
N ASP A 7 -0.68 2.95 -12.29
CA ASP A 7 0.30 3.83 -11.62
C ASP A 7 -0.35 5.10 -11.08
N THR A 8 -1.27 5.68 -11.87
CA THR A 8 -2.01 6.87 -11.51
C THR A 8 -2.94 6.62 -10.32
N GLU A 9 -3.63 5.47 -10.29
CA GLU A 9 -4.52 5.12 -9.18
C GLU A 9 -3.72 4.85 -7.89
N LEU A 10 -2.62 4.11 -7.99
CA LEU A 10 -1.73 3.87 -6.84
C LEU A 10 -1.15 5.17 -6.31
N THR A 11 -0.61 6.02 -7.20
CA THR A 11 -0.05 7.32 -6.83
C THR A 11 -1.09 8.20 -6.14
N ALA A 12 -2.32 8.24 -6.68
CA ALA A 12 -3.40 9.02 -6.08
C ALA A 12 -3.78 8.53 -4.67
N LEU A 13 -3.75 7.22 -4.40
CA LEU A 13 -3.97 6.68 -3.06
C LEU A 13 -2.86 7.12 -2.10
N ILE A 14 -1.59 6.98 -2.49
CA ILE A 14 -0.44 7.39 -1.66
C ILE A 14 -0.48 8.88 -1.37
N GLU A 15 -0.68 9.72 -2.40
CA GLU A 15 -0.78 11.16 -2.25
C GLU A 15 -1.96 11.58 -1.37
N SER A 16 -3.08 10.85 -1.43
CA SER A 16 -4.23 11.12 -0.56
C SER A 16 -3.91 10.84 0.91
N GLU A 17 -3.11 9.81 1.19
CA GLU A 17 -2.68 9.46 2.54
C GLU A 17 -1.66 10.47 3.09
N PHE A 18 -0.72 10.91 2.26
CA PHE A 18 0.30 11.89 2.66
C PHE A 18 -0.26 13.27 3.01
N LYS A 19 -1.47 13.59 2.54
CA LYS A 19 -2.20 14.81 2.90
C LYS A 19 -2.79 14.77 4.31
N LEU A 20 -2.81 13.60 4.95
CA LEU A 20 -3.24 13.50 6.34
C LEU A 20 -2.19 14.10 7.29
N GLU A 21 -2.67 14.60 8.43
CA GLU A 21 -1.82 15.12 9.49
C GLU A 21 -0.85 14.03 9.99
N SER A 22 -1.38 12.81 10.15
CA SER A 22 -0.65 11.60 10.51
C SER A 22 -0.92 10.50 9.47
N PRO A 23 -0.12 10.43 8.40
CA PRO A 23 -0.24 9.38 7.38
C PRO A 23 0.00 7.99 7.98
N SER A 24 -0.82 7.01 7.58
CA SER A 24 -0.73 5.64 8.09
C SER A 24 -0.51 4.67 6.94
N GLY A 25 0.61 3.95 7.00
CA GLY A 25 0.91 2.97 5.98
C GLY A 25 -0.10 1.82 6.00
N THR A 26 -0.46 1.36 7.20
CA THR A 26 -1.44 0.29 7.38
C THR A 26 -2.79 0.66 6.79
N ASP A 27 -3.27 1.88 7.02
CA ASP A 27 -4.55 2.34 6.46
C ASP A 27 -4.49 2.49 4.94
N LEU A 28 -3.38 3.00 4.40
CA LEU A 28 -3.14 3.05 2.96
C LEU A 28 -3.16 1.66 2.33
N LEU A 29 -2.53 0.67 2.96
CA LEU A 29 -2.55 -0.71 2.47
C LEU A 29 -3.97 -1.29 2.47
N MET A 30 -4.74 -1.08 3.54
CA MET A 30 -6.13 -1.52 3.58
C MET A 30 -6.94 -0.93 2.42
N ARG A 31 -6.77 0.37 2.15
CA ARG A 31 -7.41 1.05 1.02
C ARG A 31 -6.97 0.51 -0.34
N ILE A 32 -5.68 0.16 -0.49
CA ILE A 32 -5.17 -0.48 -1.69
C ILE A 32 -5.84 -1.85 -1.89
N ASN A 33 -5.96 -2.65 -0.84
CA ASN A 33 -6.62 -3.96 -0.89
C ASN A 33 -8.10 -3.87 -1.26
N ASP A 34 -8.82 -2.94 -0.66
CA ASP A 34 -10.20 -2.64 -1.03
C ASP A 34 -10.30 -2.28 -2.53
N ALA A 35 -9.34 -1.50 -3.04
CA ALA A 35 -9.34 -1.04 -4.42
C ALA A 35 -9.02 -2.14 -5.44
N ILE A 36 -8.24 -3.16 -5.07
CA ILE A 36 -7.97 -4.34 -5.90
C ILE A 36 -8.99 -5.47 -5.69
N GLY A 37 -9.88 -5.35 -4.71
CA GLY A 37 -10.90 -6.35 -4.41
C GLY A 37 -10.35 -7.55 -3.62
N GLU A 38 -9.27 -7.35 -2.87
CA GLU A 38 -8.67 -8.37 -1.99
C GLU A 38 -9.46 -8.43 -0.68
N THR A 39 -10.24 -9.50 -0.50
CA THR A 39 -11.15 -9.65 0.64
C THR A 39 -10.52 -10.33 1.86
N GLU A 40 -9.33 -10.94 1.69
CA GLU A 40 -8.59 -11.55 2.80
C GLU A 40 -7.70 -10.53 3.51
N HIS A 41 -8.32 -9.60 4.26
CA HIS A 41 -7.62 -8.59 5.05
C HIS A 41 -6.61 -9.18 6.06
N GLY A 42 -6.75 -10.45 6.43
CA GLY A 42 -5.83 -11.17 7.32
C GLY A 42 -4.43 -11.34 6.73
N HIS A 43 -4.29 -11.45 5.40
CA HIS A 43 -2.99 -11.50 4.74
C HIS A 43 -2.34 -10.12 4.70
N ALA A 44 -3.09 -9.09 4.33
CA ALA A 44 -2.59 -7.72 4.21
C ALA A 44 -1.83 -7.22 5.45
N GLY A 45 -2.45 -7.25 6.63
CA GLY A 45 -1.82 -6.78 7.87
C GLY A 45 -0.63 -7.63 8.31
N TYR A 46 -0.66 -8.94 8.03
CA TYR A 46 0.43 -9.86 8.35
C TYR A 46 1.65 -9.61 7.45
N TRP A 47 1.46 -9.51 6.13
CA TRP A 47 2.53 -9.21 5.17
C TRP A 47 3.11 -7.81 5.37
N TYR A 48 2.28 -6.84 5.76
CA TYR A 48 2.73 -5.49 6.08
C TYR A 48 3.67 -5.45 7.28
N ALA A 49 3.28 -6.10 8.37
CA ALA A 49 4.04 -6.13 9.60
C ALA A 49 5.34 -6.94 9.47
N GLU A 50 5.33 -8.00 8.67
CA GLU A 50 6.46 -8.95 8.60
C GLU A 50 7.54 -8.53 7.59
N TRP A 51 7.19 -7.84 6.49
CA TRP A 51 8.15 -7.53 5.41
C TRP A 51 8.52 -6.06 5.28
N PHE A 52 7.64 -5.13 5.67
CA PHE A 52 7.78 -3.73 5.28
C PHE A 52 7.50 -2.71 6.39
N GLY A 53 7.07 -3.11 7.59
CA GLY A 53 6.59 -2.20 8.64
C GLY A 53 7.50 -1.00 8.93
N ASP A 54 8.77 -1.24 9.27
CA ASP A 54 9.72 -0.17 9.57
C ASP A 54 10.02 0.74 8.36
N GLU A 55 10.11 0.15 7.16
CA GLU A 55 10.40 0.90 5.94
C GLU A 55 9.21 1.77 5.54
N VAL A 56 8.00 1.23 5.64
CA VAL A 56 6.75 1.96 5.46
C VAL A 56 6.69 3.14 6.42
N ASP A 57 6.82 2.91 7.72
CA ASP A 57 6.56 3.94 8.72
C ASP A 57 7.48 5.14 8.47
N ARG A 58 8.73 4.85 8.11
CA ARG A 58 9.68 5.87 7.64
C ARG A 58 9.19 6.58 6.38
N LEU A 59 8.76 5.87 5.35
CA LEU A 59 8.27 6.47 4.10
C LEU A 59 7.01 7.33 4.30
N MET A 60 6.11 6.91 5.19
CA MET A 60 4.90 7.64 5.54
C MET A 60 5.24 8.93 6.29
N ALA A 61 6.18 8.87 7.24
CA ALA A 61 6.67 10.03 7.97
C ALA A 61 7.42 11.03 7.05
N ASP A 62 8.30 10.51 6.19
CA ASP A 62 9.09 11.28 5.23
C ASP A 62 8.25 11.84 4.07
N ARG A 63 7.05 11.27 3.85
CA ARG A 63 6.18 11.56 2.70
C ARG A 63 6.91 11.40 1.35
N ASP A 64 7.78 10.39 1.27
CA ASP A 64 8.58 10.10 0.07
C ASP A 64 7.72 9.35 -0.96
N LEU A 65 7.09 10.12 -1.86
CA LEU A 65 6.17 9.57 -2.87
C LEU A 65 6.85 8.60 -3.84
N PRO A 66 8.03 8.90 -4.40
CA PRO A 66 8.75 7.95 -5.25
C PRO A 66 9.05 6.62 -4.55
N ALA A 67 9.54 6.66 -3.31
CA ALA A 67 9.91 5.44 -2.60
C ALA A 67 8.66 4.66 -2.12
N ALA A 68 7.61 5.35 -1.66
CA ALA A 68 6.32 4.73 -1.36
C ALA A 68 5.71 4.06 -2.60
N ASN A 69 5.69 4.73 -3.77
CA ASN A 69 5.21 4.13 -5.02
C ASN A 69 5.96 2.85 -5.36
N LYS A 70 7.30 2.87 -5.25
CA LYS A 70 8.14 1.68 -5.51
C LYS A 70 7.81 0.54 -4.55
N LEU A 71 7.59 0.85 -3.28
CA LEU A 71 7.29 -0.14 -2.25
C LEU A 71 5.90 -0.77 -2.45
N PHE A 72 4.85 0.06 -2.54
CA PHE A 72 3.48 -0.42 -2.73
C PHE A 72 3.27 -1.09 -4.09
N ARG A 73 4.08 -0.75 -5.10
CA ARG A 73 4.08 -1.49 -6.37
C ARG A 73 4.60 -2.91 -6.22
N LYS A 74 5.71 -3.11 -5.51
CA LYS A 74 6.21 -4.46 -5.20
C LYS A 74 5.18 -5.28 -4.43
N TYR A 75 4.49 -4.64 -3.49
CA TYR A 75 3.38 -5.28 -2.78
C TYR A 75 2.27 -5.74 -3.74
N LEU A 76 1.83 -4.89 -4.68
CA LEU A 76 0.81 -5.25 -5.66
C LEU A 76 1.27 -6.39 -6.59
N GLU A 77 2.52 -6.37 -7.05
CA GLU A 77 3.10 -7.44 -7.87
C GLU A 77 3.08 -8.78 -7.13
N PHE A 78 3.46 -8.77 -5.85
CA PHE A 78 3.40 -9.95 -5.00
C PHE A 78 1.95 -10.43 -4.77
N ALA A 79 1.02 -9.52 -4.47
CA ALA A 79 -0.39 -9.84 -4.25
C ALA A 79 -1.05 -10.49 -5.48
N ILE A 80 -0.59 -10.14 -6.69
CA ILE A 80 -0.99 -10.78 -7.95
C ILE A 80 -0.36 -12.17 -8.09
N GLU A 81 0.90 -12.37 -7.70
CA GLU A 81 1.59 -13.66 -7.85
C GLU A 81 0.97 -14.76 -6.97
N VAL A 82 0.48 -14.39 -5.79
CA VAL A 82 -0.09 -15.34 -4.81
C VAL A 82 -1.58 -15.62 -4.99
N ASN A 83 -2.28 -14.88 -5.88
CA ASN A 83 -3.72 -15.02 -6.17
C ASN A 83 -3.97 -15.59 -7.58
#